data_AF-A0A5B1BHI8-F1
#
_entry.id   AF-A0A5B1BHI8-F1
#
_cell.length_a   1.000
_cell.length_b   1.000
_cell.length_c   1.000
_cell.angle_alpha   90.00
_cell.angle_beta   90.00
_cell.angle_gamma   90.00
#
_symmetry.space_group_name_H-M   'P 1'
#
loop_
_entity.id
_entity.type
_entity.pdbx_description
1 polymer ?
#
loop_
_entity_poly.entity_id
_entity_poly.type
_entity_poly.pdbx_seq_one_letter_code
_entity_poly.pdbx_strand_id
1 'polypeptide(L)'
;MKKLALFNLFLISITSSCGGDDVIDALGLSCINLVSDIVTAEENYDNDPSVVNCRAFKSAIEAFMAEGCSESEDYSDELAMLEDCSS
;
A
#
# COMPACT_ATOMS: atom_id res chain seq x y z
N MET A 1 33.55 16.53 7.82
CA MET A 1 34.12 15.26 8.30
C MET A 1 33.31 14.12 7.72
N LYS A 2 33.95 13.30 6.88
CA LYS A 2 33.41 12.08 6.27
C LYS A 2 32.94 11.12 7.38
N LYS A 3 31.71 10.64 7.28
CA LYS A 3 31.27 9.43 7.99
C LYS A 3 30.59 8.52 6.97
N LEU A 4 31.43 7.73 6.29
CA LEU A 4 30.99 6.47 5.71
C LEU A 4 30.86 5.48 6.88
N ALA A 5 29.67 4.95 7.06
CA ALA A 5 29.40 3.72 7.80
C ALA A 5 28.29 3.02 7.02
N LEU A 6 28.64 1.97 6.26
CA LEU A 6 28.49 0.58 6.68
C LEU A 6 27.02 0.20 6.87
N PHE A 7 26.46 -0.54 5.91
CA PHE A 7 25.65 -1.71 6.24
C PHE A 7 25.61 -2.65 5.02
N ASN A 8 26.54 -3.60 5.01
CA ASN A 8 26.36 -4.84 4.28
C ASN A 8 25.21 -5.57 4.99
N LEU A 9 24.05 -5.67 4.36
CA LEU A 9 23.02 -6.58 4.85
C LEU A 9 22.19 -7.13 3.69
N PHE A 10 22.37 -8.43 3.50
CA PHE A 10 21.37 -9.40 3.08
C PHE A 10 20.73 -9.21 1.69
N LEU A 11 21.32 -9.95 0.74
CA LEU A 11 20.61 -10.52 -0.40
C LEU A 11 19.45 -11.39 0.12
N ILE A 12 18.24 -10.83 0.18
CA ILE A 12 17.02 -11.60 0.27
C ILE A 12 16.64 -11.94 -1.17
N SER A 13 16.88 -13.19 -1.54
CA SER A 13 16.38 -13.81 -2.75
C SER A 13 14.85 -13.85 -2.69
N ILE A 14 14.18 -12.81 -3.22
CA ILE A 14 12.75 -12.86 -3.47
C ILE A 14 12.54 -13.45 -4.86
N THR A 15 12.55 -14.77 -4.91
CA THR A 15 12.07 -15.50 -6.08
C THR A 15 10.54 -15.56 -6.01
N SER A 16 9.88 -14.57 -6.60
CA SER A 16 8.52 -14.70 -7.13
C SER A 16 8.32 -13.73 -8.29
N SER A 17 8.88 -14.14 -9.44
CA SER A 17 8.29 -13.99 -10.78
C SER A 17 7.51 -12.70 -11.08
N CYS A 18 8.20 -11.69 -11.61
CA CYS A 18 7.78 -11.03 -12.84
C CYS A 18 9.04 -10.68 -13.64
N GLY A 19 9.24 -11.35 -14.78
CA GLY A 19 10.39 -11.12 -15.65
C GLY A 19 10.32 -9.74 -16.30
N GLY A 20 11.40 -8.95 -16.16
CA GLY A 20 11.50 -7.63 -16.76
C GLY A 20 12.69 -6.86 -16.21
N ASP A 21 13.87 -7.18 -16.73
CA ASP A 21 15.21 -6.66 -16.47
C ASP A 21 15.38 -5.11 -16.62
N ASP A 22 14.32 -4.32 -16.78
CA ASP A 22 14.44 -2.89 -17.15
C ASP A 22 13.35 -1.94 -16.57
N VAL A 23 12.54 -2.33 -15.56
CA VAL A 23 11.38 -1.53 -15.07
C VAL A 23 11.21 -1.48 -13.54
N ILE A 24 12.28 -1.63 -12.76
CA ILE A 24 12.25 -1.24 -11.33
C ILE A 24 12.29 0.29 -11.26
N ASP A 25 11.14 0.98 -11.28
CA ASP A 25 11.07 2.28 -10.58
C ASP A 25 9.65 2.86 -10.41
N ALA A 26 8.72 2.69 -11.35
CA ALA A 26 7.46 3.45 -11.26
C ALA A 26 6.34 2.71 -10.50
N LEU A 27 6.02 1.47 -10.87
CA LEU A 27 4.86 0.75 -10.32
C LEU A 27 5.12 0.22 -8.90
N GLY A 28 6.35 -0.25 -8.62
CA GLY A 28 6.70 -0.73 -7.27
C GLY A 28 6.70 0.39 -6.22
N LEU A 29 7.20 1.59 -6.57
CA LEU A 29 7.10 2.77 -5.70
C LEU A 29 5.66 3.28 -5.61
N SER A 30 4.87 3.19 -6.68
CA SER A 30 3.45 3.54 -6.67
C SER A 30 2.68 2.69 -5.65
N CYS A 31 2.84 1.36 -5.70
CA CYS A 31 2.17 0.46 -4.77
C CYS A 31 2.59 0.70 -3.31
N ILE A 32 3.89 0.93 -3.05
CA ILE A 32 4.36 1.23 -1.69
C ILE A 32 3.73 2.52 -1.14
N ASN A 33 3.63 3.58 -1.95
CA ASN A 33 2.97 4.81 -1.53
C ASN A 33 1.48 4.59 -1.25
N LEU A 34 0.81 3.81 -2.10
CA LEU A 34 -0.62 3.49 -1.93
C LEU A 34 -0.87 2.64 -0.68
N VAL A 35 0.02 1.70 -0.32
CA VAL A 35 -0.05 1.00 0.98
C VAL A 35 0.08 2.00 2.14
N SER A 36 1.01 2.94 2.06
CA SER A 36 1.16 3.97 3.09
C SER A 36 -0.09 4.85 3.23
N ASP A 37 -0.76 5.15 2.11
CA ASP A 37 -2.01 5.91 2.09
C ASP A 37 -3.16 5.10 2.71
N ILE A 38 -3.23 3.79 2.43
CA ILE A 38 -4.20 2.87 3.06
C ILE A 38 -4.00 2.84 4.57
N VAL A 39 -2.79 2.58 5.05
CA VAL A 39 -2.49 2.52 6.49
C VAL A 39 -2.83 3.83 7.19
N THR A 40 -2.49 4.97 6.58
CA THR A 40 -2.83 6.29 7.14
C THR A 40 -4.35 6.50 7.18
N ALA A 41 -5.08 6.08 6.15
CA ALA A 41 -6.52 6.23 6.10
C ALA A 41 -7.25 5.27 7.07
N GLU A 42 -6.73 4.05 7.24
CA GLU A 42 -7.17 3.08 8.24
C GLU A 42 -6.99 3.65 9.65
N GLU A 43 -5.80 4.14 10.00
CA GLU A 43 -5.54 4.76 11.30
C GLU A 43 -6.50 5.92 11.59
N ASN A 44 -6.81 6.75 10.58
CA ASN A 44 -7.78 7.84 10.74
C ASN A 44 -9.20 7.32 10.94
N TYR A 45 -9.60 6.25 10.27
CA TYR A 45 -10.91 5.62 10.43
C TYR A 45 -11.06 4.93 11.80
N ASP A 46 -10.02 4.24 12.27
CA ASP A 46 -9.99 3.61 13.59
C ASP A 46 -10.10 4.65 14.72
N ASN A 47 -9.48 5.81 14.54
CA ASN A 47 -9.54 6.91 15.50
C ASN A 47 -10.87 7.70 15.44
N ASP A 48 -11.46 7.84 14.25
CA ASP A 48 -12.74 8.50 14.02
C ASP A 48 -13.50 7.80 12.89
N PRO A 49 -14.47 6.91 13.20
CA PRO A 49 -15.22 6.15 12.20
C PRO A 49 -16.34 6.99 11.56
N SER A 50 -16.02 8.24 11.23
CA SER A 50 -16.92 9.12 10.50
C SER A 50 -17.04 8.68 9.04
N VAL A 51 -18.15 9.07 8.40
CA VAL A 51 -18.37 8.84 6.96
C VAL A 51 -17.22 9.36 6.10
N VAL A 52 -16.58 10.45 6.52
CA VAL A 52 -15.46 11.05 5.79
C VAL A 52 -14.25 10.13 5.81
N ASN A 53 -13.86 9.61 6.97
CA ASN A 53 -12.71 8.73 7.10
C ASN A 53 -12.96 7.34 6.51
N CYS A 54 -14.19 6.81 6.64
CA CYS A 54 -14.60 5.58 5.94
C CYS A 54 -14.41 5.71 4.43
N ARG A 55 -14.87 6.81 3.83
CA ARG A 55 -14.72 7.05 2.38
C ARG A 55 -13.26 7.24 1.98
N ALA A 56 -12.46 7.89 2.82
CA ALA A 56 -11.03 8.05 2.58
C ALA A 56 -10.32 6.70 2.57
N PHE A 57 -10.60 5.84 3.54
CA PHE A 57 -10.03 4.50 3.62
C PHE A 57 -10.47 3.62 2.44
N LYS A 58 -11.77 3.61 2.13
CA LYS A 58 -12.31 2.94 0.95
C LYS A 58 -11.65 3.40 -0.35
N SER A 59 -11.51 4.71 -0.54
CA SER A 59 -10.89 5.27 -1.74
C SER A 59 -9.41 4.93 -1.86
N ALA A 60 -8.69 4.80 -0.75
CA ALA A 60 -7.28 4.40 -0.76
C ALA A 60 -7.13 2.94 -1.21
N ILE A 61 -7.98 2.04 -0.70
CA ILE A 61 -8.02 0.64 -1.14
C ILE A 61 -8.38 0.52 -2.62
N GLU A 62 -9.42 1.25 -3.07
CA GLU A 62 -9.83 1.24 -4.49
C GLU A 62 -8.71 1.75 -5.41
N ALA A 63 -7.95 2.77 -5.01
CA ALA A 63 -6.82 3.29 -5.77
C ALA A 63 -5.68 2.26 -5.87
N PHE A 64 -5.36 1.58 -4.77
CA PHE A 64 -4.38 0.51 -4.73
C PHE A 64 -4.75 -0.65 -5.67
N MET A 65 -6.03 -1.06 -5.68
CA MET A 65 -6.51 -2.11 -6.59
C MET A 65 -6.52 -1.64 -8.05
N ALA A 66 -6.88 -0.40 -8.32
CA ALA A 66 -6.92 0.17 -9.67
C ALA A 66 -5.54 0.23 -10.33
N GLU A 67 -4.48 0.43 -9.54
CA GLU A 67 -3.08 0.42 -9.99
C GLU A 67 -2.51 -1.00 -10.16
N GLY A 68 -3.32 -2.04 -9.90
CA GLY A 68 -2.90 -3.45 -10.04
C GLY A 68 -2.01 -3.94 -8.90
N CYS A 69 -1.96 -3.22 -7.78
CA CYS A 69 -1.12 -3.58 -6.64
C CYS A 69 -1.65 -4.77 -5.83
N SER A 70 -2.85 -5.27 -6.15
CA SER A 70 -3.49 -6.41 -5.50
C SER A 70 -2.71 -7.74 -5.60
N GLU A 71 -1.69 -7.82 -6.47
CA GLU A 71 -0.79 -8.97 -6.52
C GLU A 71 0.18 -9.02 -5.32
N SER A 72 0.39 -7.89 -4.63
CA SER A 72 1.28 -7.79 -3.48
C SER A 72 0.56 -7.97 -2.14
N GLU A 73 -0.62 -7.38 -1.98
CA GLU A 73 -1.49 -7.48 -0.80
C GLU A 73 -2.96 -7.45 -1.26
N ASP A 74 -3.84 -8.17 -0.60
CA ASP A 74 -5.27 -8.22 -0.94
C ASP A 74 -6.08 -7.55 0.16
N TYR A 75 -6.68 -6.40 -0.17
CA TYR A 75 -7.53 -5.61 0.73
C TYR A 75 -9.03 -5.79 0.42
N SER A 76 -9.40 -6.83 -0.32
CA SER A 76 -10.79 -7.04 -0.75
C SER A 76 -11.74 -7.33 0.42
N ASP A 77 -11.25 -7.97 1.48
CA ASP A 77 -12.02 -8.23 2.70
C ASP A 77 -12.26 -6.92 3.48
N GLU A 78 -11.22 -6.09 3.65
CA GLU A 78 -11.32 -4.76 4.27
C GLU A 78 -12.29 -3.88 3.49
N LEU A 79 -12.22 -3.89 2.16
CA LEU A 79 -13.14 -3.16 1.29
C LEU A 79 -14.59 -3.64 1.44
N ALA A 80 -14.80 -4.95 1.63
CA ALA A 80 -16.12 -5.52 1.84
C ALA A 80 -16.69 -5.22 3.24
N MET A 81 -15.81 -5.05 4.24
CA MET A 81 -16.17 -4.68 5.61
C MET A 81 -16.46 -3.18 5.76
N LEU A 82 -15.88 -2.34 4.90
CA LEU A 82 -16.31 -0.97 4.70
C LEU A 82 -17.67 -1.00 3.99
N GLU A 83 -18.75 -1.12 4.77
CA GLU A 83 -20.14 -0.88 4.31
C GLU A 83 -20.23 0.47 3.58
N ASP A 84 -21.39 0.87 3.04
CA ASP A 84 -21.55 1.97 2.06
C ASP A 84 -21.15 3.40 2.53
N CYS A 85 -20.35 3.51 3.60
CA CYS A 85 -19.92 4.71 4.29
C CYS A 85 -21.10 5.67 4.43
N SER A 86 -22.25 5.08 4.75
CA SER A 86 -23.54 5.72 4.85
C SER A 86 -23.87 5.81 6.32
N SER A 87 -23.80 7.04 6.84
CA SER A 87 -24.16 7.45 8.19
C SER A 87 -25.41 6.77 8.73
#